data_AF-A0A6G3WLT4-F1
#
_entry.id   AF-A0A6G3WLT4-F1
#
_cell.length_a   1.000
_cell.length_b   1.000
_cell.length_c   1.000
_cell.angle_alpha   90.00
_cell.angle_beta   90.00
_cell.angle_gamma   90.00
#
_symmetry.space_group_name_H-M   'P 1'
#
loop_
_entity.id
_entity.type
_entity.pdbx_description
1 polymer ?
#
loop_
_entity_poly.entity_id
_entity_poly.type
_entity_poly.pdbx_seq_one_letter_code
_entity_poly.pdbx_strand_id
1 'polypeptide(L)' 'DARTVLHSAVDDGVGDLVLDLTELDSWDATGLGVIMGAHRRAGRAGRRLVLRGVPPQMQRLLVATRLHR' A
#
# COMPACT_ATOMS: atom_id res chain seq x y z
N ASP A 1 -2.23 1.93 15.06
CA ASP A 1 -3.08 1.68 13.89
C ASP A 1 -2.21 1.60 12.64
N ALA A 2 -2.50 0.69 11.71
CA ALA A 2 -1.72 0.45 10.50
C ALA A 2 -1.56 1.71 9.64
N ARG A 3 -2.62 2.53 9.56
CA ARG A 3 -2.59 3.82 8.85
C ARG A 3 -1.47 4.73 9.34
N THR A 4 -1.40 4.94 10.66
CA THR A 4 -0.40 5.82 11.26
C THR A 4 1.01 5.29 11.03
N VAL A 5 1.23 3.99 11.20
CA VAL A 5 2.53 3.35 10.97
C VAL A 5 2.99 3.53 9.53
N LEU A 6 2.11 3.30 8.55
CA LEU A 6 2.44 3.51 7.14
C LEU A 6 2.72 4.98 6.83
N HIS A 7 1.96 5.91 7.41
CA HIS A 7 2.21 7.34 7.20
C HIS A 7 3.59 7.75 7.71
N SER A 8 3.95 7.38 8.95
CA SER A 8 5.28 7.65 9.49
C SER A 8 6.38 6.98 8.67
N ALA A 9 6.20 5.73 8.23
CA ALA A 9 7.16 5.06 7.36
C ALA A 9 7.36 5.77 6.00
N VAL A 10 6.32 6.44 5.49
CA VAL A 10 6.41 7.30 4.29
C VAL A 10 7.11 8.63 4.59
N ASP A 11 6.78 9.27 5.71
CA ASP A 11 7.29 10.61 6.02
C ASP A 11 8.76 10.59 6.45
N ASP A 12 9.15 9.57 7.23
CA ASP A 12 10.47 9.50 7.88
C ASP A 12 11.47 8.67 7.07
N GLY A 13 11.00 7.95 6.05
CA GLY A 13 11.82 7.04 5.24
C GLY A 13 12.34 7.65 3.93
N VAL A 14 13.27 6.94 3.30
CA VAL A 14 13.81 7.25 1.97
C VAL A 14 13.57 6.12 0.98
N GLY A 15 13.55 6.43 -0.32
CA GLY A 15 13.37 5.43 -1.38
C GLY A 15 11.96 4.84 -1.43
N ASP A 16 11.83 3.61 -1.92
CA ASP A 16 10.53 2.95 -2.02
C ASP A 16 10.04 2.45 -0.65
N LEU A 17 8.75 2.62 -0.36
CA LEU A 17 8.10 1.93 0.76
C LEU A 17 7.65 0.55 0.28
N VAL A 18 8.20 -0.52 0.84
CA VAL A 18 7.80 -1.88 0.52
C VAL A 18 6.83 -2.39 1.59
N LEU A 19 5.64 -2.81 1.17
CA LEU A 19 4.67 -3.47 2.04
C LEU A 19 4.56 -4.94 1.65
N ASP A 20 5.00 -5.82 2.53
CA ASP A 20 4.89 -7.26 2.35
C ASP A 20 3.54 -7.76 2.87
N LEU A 21 2.76 -8.37 1.99
CA LEU A 21 1.43 -8.92 2.25
C LEU A 21 1.42 -10.45 2.21
N THR A 22 2.58 -11.10 2.23
CA THR A 22 2.68 -12.56 2.16
C THR A 22 1.94 -13.26 3.31
N GLU A 23 1.91 -12.65 4.49
CA GLU A 23 1.19 -13.14 5.68
C GLU A 23 -0.21 -12.49 5.84
N LEU A 24 -0.73 -11.83 4.79
CA LEU A 24 -2.05 -11.21 4.85
C LEU A 24 -3.15 -12.25 4.60
N ASP A 25 -3.72 -12.77 5.69
CA ASP A 25 -4.80 -13.77 5.62
C ASP A 25 -6.14 -13.18 5.15
N SER A 26 -6.45 -11.94 5.53
CA SER A 26 -7.72 -11.30 5.21
C SER A 26 -7.59 -9.78 5.06
N TRP A 27 -8.51 -9.19 4.29
CA TRP A 27 -8.59 -7.75 4.08
C TRP A 27 -10.01 -7.37 3.66
N ASP A 28 -10.34 -6.11 3.88
CA ASP A 28 -11.64 -5.52 3.55
C ASP A 28 -11.45 -4.18 2.81
N ALA A 29 -12.56 -3.45 2.61
CA ALA A 29 -12.53 -2.12 2.02
C ALA A 29 -11.71 -1.12 2.86
N THR A 30 -11.69 -1.28 4.19
CA THR A 30 -10.92 -0.43 5.10
C THR A 30 -9.42 -0.62 4.89
N GLY A 31 -8.95 -1.87 4.86
CA GLY A 31 -7.55 -2.22 4.61
C GLY A 31 -7.09 -1.75 3.24
N LEU A 32 -7.92 -1.92 2.20
CA LEU A 32 -7.65 -1.32 0.89
C LEU A 32 -7.53 0.21 0.98
N GLY A 33 -8.44 0.88 1.70
CA GLY A 33 -8.39 2.33 1.90
C GLY A 33 -7.08 2.80 2.55
N VAL A 34 -6.53 2.02 3.48
CA VAL A 34 -5.24 2.27 4.13
C VAL A 34 -4.08 2.16 3.13
N ILE A 35 -4.03 1.08 2.34
CA ILE A 35 -3.01 0.87 1.29
C ILE A 35 -3.07 2.00 0.24
N MET A 36 -4.28 2.36 -0.19
CA MET A 36 -4.50 3.45 -1.16
C MET A 36 -4.09 4.82 -0.58
N GLY A 37 -4.32 5.04 0.70
CA GLY A 37 -3.87 6.23 1.41
C GLY A 37 -2.34 6.33 1.44
N ALA A 38 -1.66 5.24 1.79
CA ALA A 38 -0.21 5.13 1.77
C ALA A 38 0.37 5.35 0.36
N HIS A 39 -0.23 4.76 -0.67
CA HIS A 39 0.19 4.97 -2.07
C HIS A 39 0.13 6.45 -2.47
N ARG A 40 -1.01 7.12 -2.23
CA ARG A 40 -1.16 8.56 -2.52
C ARG A 40 -0.16 9.42 -1.75
N ARG A 41 0.12 9.06 -0.49
CA ARG A 41 1.07 9.80 0.35
C ARG A 41 2.50 9.62 -0.15
N ALA A 42 2.91 8.39 -0.46
CA ALA A 42 4.21 8.10 -1.05
C ALA A 42 4.41 8.91 -2.33
N GLY A 43 3.42 8.93 -3.23
CA GLY A 43 3.48 9.73 -4.45
C GLY A 43 3.68 11.23 -4.20
N ARG A 44 3.02 11.81 -3.18
CA ARG A 44 3.24 13.21 -2.78
C ARG A 44 4.63 13.46 -2.20
N ALA A 45 5.25 12.46 -1.59
CA ALA A 45 6.61 12.52 -1.07
C ALA A 45 7.68 12.18 -2.15
N GLY A 46 7.28 11.96 -3.41
CA GLY A 46 8.20 11.53 -4.47
C GLY A 46 8.71 10.09 -4.30
N ARG A 47 8.03 9.28 -3.48
CA ARG A 47 8.35 7.88 -3.17
C ARG A 47 7.34 6.96 -3.85
N ARG A 48 7.70 5.68 -4.04
CA ARG A 48 6.76 4.67 -4.54
C ARG A 48 6.34 3.73 -3.42
N LEU A 49 5.09 3.26 -3.47
CA LEU A 49 4.64 2.13 -2.68
C LEU A 49 4.76 0.86 -3.53
N VAL A 50 5.52 -0.13 -3.05
CA VAL A 50 5.71 -1.43 -3.68
C VAL A 50 5.04 -2.49 -2.83
N LEU A 51 4.09 -3.23 -3.40
CA LEU A 51 3.42 -4.32 -2.70
C LEU A 51 4.09 -5.65 -3.08
N ARG A 52 4.46 -6.46 -2.07
CA ARG A 52 4.95 -7.83 -2.25
C ARG A 52 3.95 -8.83 -1.68
N GLY A 53 3.94 -10.05 -2.22
CA GLY A 53 3.07 -11.12 -1.72
C GLY A 53 1.57 -10.82 -1.88
N VAL A 54 1.17 -9.97 -2.83
CA VAL A 54 -0.23 -9.53 -2.98
C VAL A 54 -1.14 -10.74 -3.26
N PRO A 55 -2.18 -10.99 -2.45
CA PRO A 55 -3.12 -12.06 -2.72
C PRO A 55 -3.81 -11.88 -4.09
N PRO A 56 -4.05 -12.94 -4.89
CA PRO A 56 -4.60 -12.81 -6.25
C PRO A 56 -5.92 -12.03 -6.32
N GLN A 57 -6.76 -12.18 -5.30
CA GLN A 57 -8.02 -11.45 -5.15
C GLN A 57 -7.82 -9.94 -4.99
N MET A 58 -6.83 -9.52 -4.20
CA MET A 58 -6.48 -8.12 -4.03
C MET A 58 -5.85 -7.58 -5.32
N GLN A 59 -4.97 -8.35 -5.96
CA GLN A 59 -4.31 -7.95 -7.20
C GLN A 59 -5.32 -7.58 -8.29
N ARG A 60 -6.39 -8.37 -8.46
CA ARG A 60 -7.48 -8.05 -9.40
C ARG A 60 -8.14 -6.70 -9.11
N LEU A 61 -8.38 -6.39 -7.83
CA LEU A 61 -8.98 -5.11 -7.45
C LEU A 61 -8.02 -3.94 -7.69
N LEU A 62 -6.74 -4.08 -7.34
CA LEU A 62 -5.73 -3.05 -7.58
C LEU A 62 -5.54 -2.75 -9.07
N VAL A 63 -5.71 -3.77 -9.92
CA VAL A 63 -5.75 -3.62 -11.38
C VAL A 63 -7.06 -2.99 -11.87
N ALA A 64 -8.19 -3.28 -11.24
CA ALA A 64 -9.44 -2.60 -11.60
C ALA A 64 -9.41 -1.10 -11.23
N THR A 65 -8.71 -0.74 -10.15
CA THR A 65 -8.66 0.64 -9.62
C THR A 65 -7.53 1.51 -10.19
N ARG A 66 -6.80 1.03 -11.21
CA ARG A 66 -5.70 1.77 -11.87
C ARG A 66 -4.48 2.08 -10.99
N LEU A 67 -4.18 1.28 -9.96
CA LEU A 67 -2.97 1.48 -9.12
C LEU A 67 -1.63 1.10 -9.80
N HIS A 68 -1.64 0.86 -11.11
CA HIS A 68 -0.47 0.45 -11.90
C HIS A 68 -0.01 1.63 -12.75
N ARG A 69 0.51 2.67 -12.09
CA ARG A 69 1.55 3.54 -12.64
C ARG A 69 2.28 4.32 -11.57
#